data_AF-A0AA96RXQ5-F1
#
_entry.id   AF-A0AA96RXQ5-F1
#
_cell.length_a   1.000
_cell.length_b   1.000
_cell.length_c   1.000
_cell.angle_alpha   90.00
_cell.angle_beta   90.00
_cell.angle_gamma   90.00
#
_symmetry.space_group_name_H-M   'P 1'
#
loop_
_entity.id
_entity.type
_entity.pdbx_description
1 polymer ?
#
loop_
_entity_poly.entity_id
_entity_poly.type
_entity_poly.pdbx_seq_one_letter_code
_entity_poly.pdbx_strand_id
1 'polypeptide(L)'
;MNQELKNLVLESLRERQDSYAIKELFEKFPTATELVTATEKQLQSVKGNGKGKARQITAMLKLAKALTYPEQTNNSIRSPKDVYNLLEPELRFEQKEHFICLFLNTKNRLIFKEVISIGSLNAAIVHPREVFIPCSNQTL
;
A
#
# COMPACT_ATOMS: atom_id res chain seq x y z
N MET A 1 17.62 -1.22 4.40
CA MET A 1 17.07 -0.11 3.59
C MET A 1 18.20 0.61 2.86
N ASN A 2 18.01 0.99 1.58
CA ASN A 2 19.03 1.65 0.75
C ASN A 2 19.42 3.04 1.32
N GLN A 3 20.69 3.42 1.17
CA GLN A 3 21.26 4.68 1.65
C GLN A 3 20.61 5.90 0.99
N GLU A 4 20.27 5.82 -0.30
CA GLU A 4 19.58 6.89 -1.03
C GLU A 4 18.22 7.22 -0.40
N LEU A 5 17.46 6.19 -0.01
CA LEU A 5 16.15 6.35 0.62
C LEU A 5 16.26 6.99 2.01
N LYS A 6 17.31 6.64 2.76
CA LYS A 6 17.63 7.30 4.04
C LYS A 6 17.95 8.78 3.85
N ASN A 7 18.71 9.13 2.81
CA ASN A 7 19.06 10.52 2.49
C ASN A 7 17.83 11.34 2.08
N LEU A 8 16.92 10.78 1.27
CA LEU A 8 15.67 11.45 0.90
C LEU A 8 14.80 11.79 2.12
N VAL A 9 14.70 10.87 3.08
CA VAL A 9 13.96 11.11 4.33
C VAL A 9 14.64 12.21 5.16
N LEU A 10 15.97 12.17 5.28
CA LEU A 10 16.77 13.20 5.97
C LEU A 10 16.52 14.60 5.41
N GLU A 11 16.64 14.75 4.08
CA GLU A 11 16.43 16.02 3.38
C GLU A 11 15.00 16.52 3.53
N SER A 12 14.02 15.63 3.38
CA SER A 12 12.60 15.95 3.54
C SER A 12 12.28 16.47 4.93
N LEU A 13 12.90 15.89 5.97
CA LEU A 13 12.71 16.30 7.37
C LEU A 13 13.60 17.48 7.78
N ARG A 14 14.50 17.94 6.90
CA ARG A 14 15.53 18.97 7.20
C ARG A 14 16.36 18.62 8.43
N GLU A 15 16.69 17.33 8.56
CA GLU A 15 17.47 16.80 9.69
C GLU A 15 18.92 16.53 9.31
N ARG A 16 19.80 16.56 10.31
CA ARG A 16 21.21 16.20 10.11
C ARG A 16 21.34 14.68 10.03
N GLN A 17 22.29 14.20 9.23
CA GLN A 17 22.55 12.77 9.03
C GLN A 17 22.80 12.00 10.33
N ASP A 18 23.44 12.64 11.32
CA ASP A 18 23.74 12.06 12.63
C ASP A 18 22.71 12.35 13.72
N SER A 19 21.56 12.93 13.37
CA SER A 19 20.50 13.23 14.31
C SER A 19 20.00 11.96 14.99
N TYR A 20 19.89 11.99 16.32
CA TYR A 20 19.38 10.87 17.11
C TYR A 20 17.98 10.44 16.65
N ALA A 21 17.14 11.39 16.22
CA ALA A 21 15.81 11.09 15.71
C ALA A 21 15.83 10.21 14.46
N ILE A 22 16.83 10.38 13.59
CA ILE A 22 16.96 9.61 12.34
C ILE A 22 17.55 8.24 12.63
N LYS A 23 18.52 8.15 13.54
CA LYS A 23 19.06 6.88 14.01
C LYS A 23 17.95 6.02 14.63
N GLU A 24 17.19 6.58 15.56
CA GLU A 24 16.07 5.87 16.22
C GLU A 24 14.96 5.52 15.21
N LEU A 25 14.65 6.39 14.24
CA LEU A 25 13.66 6.09 13.20
C LEU A 25 14.03 4.83 12.42
N PHE A 26 15.28 4.73 11.95
CA PHE A 26 15.73 3.58 11.15
C PHE A 26 16.05 2.34 11.99
N GLU A 27 16.26 2.49 13.30
CA GLU A 27 16.32 1.35 14.23
C GLU A 27 14.92 0.78 14.51
N LYS A 28 13.90 1.62 14.68
CA LYS A 28 12.51 1.18 14.89
C LYS A 28 11.83 0.67 13.62
N PHE A 29 12.23 1.17 12.44
CA PHE A 29 11.69 0.77 11.14
C PHE A 29 12.84 0.42 10.17
N PRO A 30 13.52 -0.74 10.37
CA PRO A 30 14.67 -1.16 9.57
C PRO A 30 14.35 -1.43 8.09
N THR A 31 13.11 -1.79 7.77
CA THR A 31 12.66 -2.12 6.42
C THR A 31 11.72 -1.05 5.84
N ALA A 32 11.72 -0.92 4.50
CA ALA A 32 10.81 0.02 3.83
C ALA A 32 9.33 -0.33 4.07
N THR A 33 9.02 -1.62 4.13
CA THR A 33 7.68 -2.13 4.45
C THR A 33 7.23 -1.69 5.83
N GLU A 34 8.07 -1.84 6.85
CA GLU A 34 7.75 -1.39 8.21
C GLU A 34 7.57 0.13 8.30
N LEU A 35 8.39 0.90 7.56
CA LEU A 35 8.26 2.36 7.53
C LEU A 35 6.96 2.80 6.83
N VAL A 36 6.62 2.23 5.67
CA VAL A 36 5.42 2.56 4.90
C VAL A 36 4.13 2.17 5.63
N THR A 37 4.16 1.07 6.38
CA THR A 37 3.00 0.58 7.16
C THR A 37 2.88 1.21 8.54
N ALA A 38 3.87 2.00 8.97
CA ALA A 38 3.88 2.65 10.28
C ALA A 38 2.71 3.64 10.42
N THR A 39 2.00 3.54 11.54
CA THR A 39 0.98 4.52 11.91
C THR A 39 1.64 5.83 12.37
N GLU A 40 0.91 6.94 12.24
CA GLU A 40 1.38 8.24 12.73
C GLU A 40 1.74 8.17 14.23
N LYS A 41 0.99 7.41 15.04
CA LYS A 41 1.29 7.20 16.47
C LYS A 41 2.62 6.48 16.69
N GLN A 42 2.92 5.46 15.90
CA GLN A 42 4.21 4.76 15.97
C GLN A 42 5.37 5.68 15.55
N LEU A 43 5.17 6.51 14.52
CA LEU A 43 6.15 7.52 14.10
C LEU A 43 6.39 8.60 15.17
N GLN A 44 5.35 9.01 15.91
CA GLN A 44 5.45 9.92 17.06
C GLN A 44 6.18 9.31 18.26
N SER A 45 6.28 7.98 18.33
CA SER A 45 7.00 7.30 19.41
C SER A 45 8.53 7.38 19.27
N VAL A 46 9.02 7.79 18.09
CA VAL A 46 10.45 8.03 17.85
C VAL A 46 10.84 9.33 18.56
N LYS A 47 11.84 9.31 19.44
CA LYS A 47 12.25 10.53 20.15
C LYS A 47 12.78 11.55 19.14
N GLY A 48 12.35 12.80 19.29
CA GLY A 48 12.67 13.87 18.34
C GLY A 48 11.72 13.95 17.14
N ASN A 49 10.79 13.01 16.98
CA ASN A 49 9.66 13.09 16.04
C ASN A 49 8.39 13.60 16.73
N GLY A 50 8.27 14.92 16.85
CA GLY A 50 7.00 15.53 17.25
C GLY A 50 5.89 15.32 16.21
N LYS A 51 4.65 15.70 16.56
CA LYS A 51 3.46 15.57 15.69
C LYS A 51 3.67 16.08 14.26
N GLY A 52 4.34 17.23 14.10
CA GLY A 52 4.61 17.81 12.79
C GLY A 52 5.45 16.91 11.88
N LYS A 53 6.55 16.36 12.39
CA LYS A 53 7.43 15.44 11.65
C LYS A 53 6.74 14.12 11.36
N ALA A 54 6.05 13.53 12.33
CA ALA A 54 5.31 12.30 12.13
C ALA A 54 4.26 12.44 11.01
N ARG A 55 3.52 13.57 11.00
CA ARG A 55 2.57 13.89 9.93
C ARG A 55 3.25 14.11 8.58
N GLN A 56 4.41 14.76 8.57
CA GLN A 56 5.21 14.95 7.35
C GLN A 56 5.69 13.63 6.76
N ILE A 57 6.25 12.73 7.57
CA ILE A 57 6.66 11.38 7.16
C ILE A 57 5.44 10.63 6.61
N THR A 58 4.33 10.65 7.34
CA THR A 58 3.08 10.00 6.91
C THR A 58 2.61 10.52 5.56
N ALA A 59 2.65 11.84 5.34
CA ALA A 59 2.26 12.45 4.06
C ALA A 59 3.20 12.06 2.92
N MET A 60 4.51 12.07 3.15
CA MET A 60 5.51 11.66 2.16
C MET A 60 5.33 10.19 1.75
N LEU A 61 5.10 9.30 2.70
CA LEU A 61 4.88 7.87 2.42
C LEU A 61 3.57 7.63 1.67
N LYS A 62 2.50 8.35 2.02
CA LYS A 62 1.23 8.31 1.28
C LYS A 62 1.39 8.79 -0.16
N LEU A 63 2.13 9.87 -0.37
CA LEU A 63 2.45 10.38 -1.71
C LEU A 63 3.28 9.36 -2.49
N ALA A 64 4.31 8.78 -1.89
CA ALA A 64 5.11 7.73 -2.52
C ALA A 64 4.25 6.53 -2.94
N LYS A 65 3.33 6.06 -2.07
CA LYS A 65 2.37 5.00 -2.43
C LYS A 65 1.49 5.44 -3.60
N ALA A 66 0.92 6.65 -3.56
CA ALA A 66 0.07 7.20 -4.62
C ALA A 66 0.75 7.29 -5.99
N LEU A 67 2.06 7.55 -6.02
CA LEU A 67 2.85 7.62 -7.26
C LEU A 67 3.19 6.24 -7.85
N THR A 68 3.04 5.16 -7.10
CA THR A 68 3.26 3.78 -7.59
C THR A 68 2.05 3.17 -8.27
N TYR A 69 0.88 3.82 -8.19
CA TYR A 69 -0.31 3.33 -8.88
C TYR A 69 -0.12 3.46 -10.39
N PRO A 70 -0.38 2.39 -11.17
CA PRO A 70 -0.24 2.45 -12.61
C PRO A 70 -1.26 3.44 -13.16
N GLU A 71 -0.86 4.25 -14.13
CA GLU A 71 -1.83 5.00 -14.91
C GLU A 71 -2.80 4.02 -15.58
N GLN A 72 -4.10 4.33 -15.56
CA GLN A 72 -5.18 3.45 -16.05
C GLN A 72 -5.20 3.27 -17.59
N THR A 73 -4.03 3.29 -18.23
CA THR A 73 -3.89 3.40 -19.68
C THR A 73 -4.05 2.04 -20.38
N ASN A 74 -3.93 0.92 -19.68
CA ASN A 74 -4.19 -0.41 -20.25
C ASN A 74 -4.67 -1.46 -19.24
N ASN A 75 -5.98 -1.53 -19.03
CA ASN A 75 -6.62 -2.48 -18.12
C ASN A 75 -6.86 -3.88 -18.73
N SER A 76 -6.18 -4.25 -19.81
CA SER A 76 -6.36 -5.58 -20.44
C SER A 76 -5.56 -6.65 -19.69
N ILE A 77 -6.26 -7.65 -19.18
CA ILE A 77 -5.69 -8.80 -18.47
C ILE A 77 -5.57 -9.97 -19.43
N ARG A 78 -4.35 -10.38 -19.76
CA ARG A 78 -4.06 -11.49 -20.67
C ARG A 78 -3.25 -12.61 -20.01
N SER A 79 -2.69 -12.33 -18.84
CA SER A 79 -1.84 -13.24 -18.08
C SER A 79 -1.97 -13.00 -16.57
N PRO A 80 -1.57 -13.97 -15.73
CA PRO A 80 -1.45 -13.76 -14.29
C PRO A 80 -0.52 -12.59 -13.92
N LYS A 81 0.47 -12.29 -14.77
CA LYS A 81 1.39 -11.18 -14.55
C LYS A 81 0.68 -9.82 -14.66
N ASP A 82 -0.34 -9.71 -15.52
CA ASP A 82 -1.13 -8.48 -15.65
C ASP A 82 -1.95 -8.23 -14.39
N VAL A 83 -2.53 -9.30 -13.80
CA VAL A 83 -3.22 -9.23 -12.51
C VAL A 83 -2.28 -8.78 -11.40
N TYR A 84 -1.08 -9.36 -11.34
CA TYR A 84 -0.06 -8.97 -10.36
C TYR A 84 0.31 -7.49 -10.51
N ASN A 85 0.63 -7.03 -11.72
CA ASN A 85 1.02 -5.63 -11.95
C ASN A 85 -0.12 -4.65 -11.63
N LEU A 86 -1.37 -5.05 -11.84
CA LEU A 86 -2.56 -4.27 -11.51
C LEU A 86 -2.78 -4.13 -10.00
N LEU A 87 -2.55 -5.19 -9.23
CA LEU A 87 -2.90 -5.25 -7.81
C LEU A 87 -1.72 -5.00 -6.86
N GLU A 88 -0.49 -5.22 -7.30
CA GLU A 88 0.70 -5.12 -6.44
C GLU A 88 0.85 -3.75 -5.75
N PRO A 89 0.67 -2.59 -6.43
CA PRO A 89 0.84 -1.29 -5.78
C PRO A 89 -0.15 -1.03 -4.64
N GLU A 90 -1.32 -1.68 -4.70
CA GLU A 90 -2.34 -1.60 -3.66
C GLU A 90 -2.06 -2.54 -2.50
N LEU A 91 -1.73 -3.80 -2.82
CA LEU A 91 -1.68 -4.90 -1.85
C LEU A 91 -0.30 -5.13 -1.24
N ARG A 92 0.77 -4.60 -1.83
CA ARG A 92 2.17 -4.85 -1.40
C ARG A 92 2.41 -4.60 0.08
N PHE A 93 1.71 -3.62 0.65
CA PHE A 93 1.90 -3.19 2.04
C PHE A 93 0.70 -3.55 2.94
N GLU A 94 -0.28 -4.29 2.43
CA GLU A 94 -1.41 -4.73 3.25
C GLU A 94 -0.98 -5.89 4.15
N GLN A 95 -1.39 -5.84 5.42
CA GLN A 95 -1.03 -6.86 6.43
C GLN A 95 -2.06 -7.98 6.56
N LYS A 96 -3.18 -7.88 5.82
CA LYS A 96 -4.25 -8.86 5.81
C LYS A 96 -4.33 -9.52 4.45
N GLU A 97 -4.92 -10.70 4.40
CA GLU A 97 -5.24 -11.34 3.14
C GLU A 97 -6.51 -10.72 2.55
N HIS A 98 -6.45 -10.36 1.27
CA HIS A 98 -7.60 -9.82 0.54
C HIS A 98 -8.02 -10.81 -0.54
N PHE A 99 -9.28 -11.22 -0.51
CA PHE A 99 -9.89 -11.94 -1.63
C PHE A 99 -10.60 -10.94 -2.54
N ILE A 100 -10.05 -10.75 -3.74
CA ILE A 100 -10.49 -9.73 -4.69
C ILE A 100 -11.01 -10.39 -5.96
N CYS A 101 -12.21 -10.00 -6.38
CA CYS A 101 -12.77 -10.36 -7.67
C CYS A 101 -12.53 -9.24 -8.68
N LEU A 102 -12.03 -9.62 -9.86
CA LEU A 102 -11.83 -8.74 -11.01
C LEU A 102 -12.92 -9.03 -12.04
N PHE A 103 -13.71 -8.02 -12.39
CA PHE A 103 -14.80 -8.15 -13.35
C PHE A 103 -14.32 -7.62 -14.70
N LEU A 104 -14.31 -8.50 -15.69
CA LEU A 104 -13.73 -8.22 -17.01
C LEU A 104 -14.82 -8.18 -18.08
N ASN A 105 -14.66 -7.34 -19.10
CA ASN A 105 -15.49 -7.39 -20.29
C ASN A 105 -15.02 -8.50 -21.26
N THR A 106 -15.74 -8.68 -22.37
CA THR A 106 -15.45 -9.71 -23.40
C THR A 106 -14.08 -9.55 -24.09
N LYS A 107 -13.40 -8.42 -23.92
CA LYS A 107 -12.03 -8.17 -24.41
C LYS A 107 -10.99 -8.27 -23.29
N ASN A 108 -11.34 -8.92 -22.17
CA ASN A 108 -10.56 -9.04 -20.94
C ASN A 108 -10.09 -7.69 -20.37
N ARG A 109 -10.87 -6.62 -20.53
CA ARG A 109 -10.56 -5.35 -19.87
C ARG A 109 -11.27 -5.28 -18.53
N LEU A 110 -10.56 -4.85 -17.50
CA LEU A 110 -11.14 -4.58 -16.19
C LEU A 110 -12.24 -3.52 -16.29
N ILE A 111 -13.46 -3.90 -15.92
CA ILE A 111 -14.60 -3.00 -15.74
C ILE A 111 -14.52 -2.42 -14.34
N PHE A 112 -14.43 -3.28 -13.32
CA PHE A 112 -14.24 -2.91 -11.93
C PHE A 112 -13.65 -4.08 -11.14
N LYS A 113 -13.29 -3.83 -9.88
CA LYS A 113 -12.81 -4.83 -8.92
C LYS A 113 -13.51 -4.66 -7.59
N GLU A 114 -13.62 -5.75 -6.85
CA GLU A 114 -14.25 -5.74 -5.53
C GLU A 114 -13.50 -6.60 -4.54
N VAL A 115 -13.30 -6.09 -3.33
CA VAL A 115 -12.82 -6.86 -2.19
C VAL A 115 -14.01 -7.59 -1.61
N ILE A 116 -14.10 -8.89 -1.87
CA ILE A 116 -15.22 -9.72 -1.40
C ILE A 116 -15.02 -10.12 0.06
N SER A 117 -13.77 -10.35 0.47
CA SER A 117 -13.44 -10.70 1.85
C SER A 117 -12.05 -10.20 2.22
N ILE A 118 -11.90 -9.79 3.47
CA ILE A 118 -10.61 -9.49 4.09
C ILE A 118 -10.42 -10.53 5.19
N GLY A 119 -9.53 -11.48 4.92
CA GLY A 119 -9.22 -12.57 5.85
C GLY A 119 -8.48 -12.08 7.11
N SER A 120 -8.46 -12.93 8.13
CA SER A 120 -7.43 -12.88 9.16
C SER A 120 -6.20 -13.70 8.72
N LEU A 121 -5.16 -13.80 9.54
CA LEU A 121 -3.87 -14.42 9.20
C LEU A 121 -3.91 -15.82 8.56
N ASN A 122 -5.03 -16.56 8.65
CA ASN A 122 -5.10 -18.00 8.33
C ASN A 122 -6.15 -18.40 7.27
N ALA A 123 -7.08 -17.52 6.88
CA ALA A 123 -8.05 -17.76 5.80
C ALA A 123 -8.97 -16.54 5.56
N ALA A 124 -9.39 -16.38 4.31
CA ALA A 124 -10.62 -15.68 3.94
C ALA A 124 -11.71 -16.70 3.59
N ILE A 125 -12.78 -16.77 4.38
CA ILE A 125 -13.97 -17.57 4.03
C ILE A 125 -14.74 -16.78 2.98
N VAL A 126 -15.03 -17.40 1.84
CA VAL A 126 -15.80 -16.81 0.75
C VAL A 126 -16.92 -17.76 0.38
N HIS A 127 -18.16 -17.29 0.46
CA HIS A 127 -19.30 -18.07 -0.02
C HIS A 127 -19.56 -17.75 -1.51
N PRO A 128 -19.82 -18.74 -2.39
CA PRO A 128 -20.04 -18.49 -3.82
C PRO A 128 -21.11 -17.43 -4.13
N ARG A 129 -22.14 -17.30 -3.28
CA ARG A 129 -23.16 -16.23 -3.42
C ARG A 129 -22.58 -14.82 -3.29
N GLU A 130 -21.59 -14.62 -2.42
CA GLU A 130 -20.95 -13.31 -2.20
C GLU A 130 -20.12 -12.86 -3.41
N VAL A 131 -19.65 -13.81 -4.22
CA VAL A 131 -18.88 -13.53 -5.45
C VAL A 131 -19.77 -13.00 -6.57
N PHE A 132 -21.04 -13.43 -6.64
CA PHE A 132 -21.94 -13.10 -7.77
C PHE A 132 -22.91 -11.94 -7.50
N ILE A 133 -23.18 -11.61 -6.23
CA ILE A 133 -24.02 -10.45 -5.86
C ILE A 133 -23.52 -9.13 -6.48
N PRO A 134 -22.21 -8.86 -6.54
CA PRO A 134 -21.77 -7.59 -7.11
C PRO A 134 -21.94 -7.49 -8.63
N CYS A 135 -21.92 -8.62 -9.35
CA CYS A 135 -22.27 -8.66 -10.78
C CYS A 135 -23.71 -8.19 -11.04
N SER A 136 -24.67 -8.55 -10.18
CA SER A 136 -26.08 -8.24 -10.42
C SER A 136 -26.46 -6.79 -10.12
N ASN A 137 -25.65 -6.10 -9.31
CA ASN A 137 -25.94 -4.73 -8.86
C ASN A 137 -25.30 -3.64 -9.74
N GLN A 138 -24.48 -4.03 -10.72
CA GLN A 138 -23.95 -3.12 -11.73
C GLN A 138 -24.73 -3.28 -13.03
N THR A 139 -25.74 -2.44 -13.20
CA THR A 139 -26.40 -2.22 -14.48
C THR A 139 -25.34 -1.77 -15.50
N LEU A 140 -25.22 -2.51 -16.61
CA LEU A 140 -24.46 -2.09 -17.79
C LEU A 140 -25.03 -0.79 -18.39
#